data_AF-A0A7Y4UPI8-F1
#
_entry.id   AF-A0A7Y4UPI8-F1
#
_cell.length_a   1.000
_cell.length_b   1.000
_cell.length_c   1.000
_cell.angle_alpha   90.00
_cell.angle_beta   90.00
_cell.angle_gamma   90.00
#
_symmetry.space_group_name_H-M   'P 1'
#
loop_
_entity.id
_entity.type
_entity.pdbx_description
1 polymer ?
#
loop_
_entity_poly.entity_id
_entity_poly.type
_entity_poly.pdbx_seq_one_letter_code
_entity_poly.pdbx_strand_id
1 'polypeptide(L)'
;MKARLTIFKTQIRQQVRLQSRSGRRKIARQIADAARADAPYRTGAYATGIEVKESGTQIMVVDNDDTAIHKEYGTNKTPAHASLTNAAMGYGKYSGMRPRKGKGRR
;
A
#
# COMPACT_ATOMS: atom_id res chain seq x y z
N MET A 1 2.50 -48.30 11.94
CA MET A 1 3.67 -47.40 11.81
C MET A 1 3.28 -45.99 12.25
N LYS A 2 4.09 -45.32 13.09
CA LYS A 2 3.92 -43.89 13.42
C LYS A 2 5.01 -43.09 12.70
N ALA A 3 4.61 -42.21 11.80
CA ALA A 3 5.52 -41.25 11.17
C ALA A 3 5.61 -39.98 12.03
N ARG A 4 6.82 -39.44 12.21
CA ARG A 4 7.05 -38.13 12.83
C ARG A 4 7.30 -37.10 11.73
N LEU A 5 6.46 -36.06 11.69
CA LEU A 5 6.61 -34.93 10.79
C LEU A 5 7.31 -33.77 11.52
N THR A 6 8.44 -33.31 10.99
CA THR A 6 9.16 -32.12 11.50
C THR A 6 8.82 -30.92 10.62
N ILE A 7 8.24 -29.88 11.21
CA ILE A 7 7.81 -28.67 10.49
C ILE A 7 8.83 -27.55 10.69
N PHE A 8 9.57 -27.22 9.63
CA PHE A 8 10.51 -26.09 9.64
C PHE A 8 9.78 -24.77 9.34
N LYS A 9 9.22 -24.15 10.38
CA LYS A 9 8.37 -22.95 10.26
C LYS A 9 9.03 -21.79 9.49
N THR A 10 10.33 -21.59 9.63
CA THR A 10 11.08 -20.52 8.94
C THR A 10 11.15 -20.77 7.43
N GLN A 11 11.50 -22.00 7.02
CA GLN A 11 11.55 -22.41 5.61
C GLN A 11 10.17 -22.31 4.96
N ILE A 12 9.12 -22.74 5.65
CA ILE A 12 7.74 -22.64 5.17
C ILE A 12 7.35 -21.18 4.93
N ARG A 13 7.64 -20.26 5.87
CA ARG A 13 7.33 -18.83 5.68
C ARG A 13 8.04 -18.24 4.47
N GLN A 14 9.31 -18.59 4.25
CA GLN A 14 10.06 -18.13 3.08
C GLN A 14 9.46 -18.69 1.78
N GLN A 15 9.15 -19.99 1.74
CA GLN A 15 8.49 -20.61 0.58
C GLN A 15 7.13 -19.98 0.29
N VAL A 16 6.30 -19.78 1.32
CA VAL A 16 5.00 -19.11 1.18
C VAL A 16 5.18 -17.70 0.62
N ARG A 17 6.15 -16.92 1.10
CA ARG A 17 6.44 -15.59 0.55
C ARG A 17 6.86 -15.65 -0.92
N LEU A 18 7.68 -16.63 -1.30
CA LEU A 18 8.10 -16.82 -2.68
C LEU A 18 6.93 -17.22 -3.59
N GLN A 19 6.16 -18.23 -3.19
CA GLN A 19 5.02 -18.74 -3.95
C GLN A 19 3.91 -17.70 -4.09
N SER A 20 3.64 -16.93 -3.03
CA SER A 20 2.62 -15.86 -3.05
C SER A 20 3.07 -14.58 -3.77
N ARG A 21 4.31 -14.51 -4.29
CA ARG A 21 4.87 -13.28 -4.87
C ARG A 21 4.02 -12.74 -6.03
N SER A 22 3.60 -13.60 -6.96
CA SER A 22 2.78 -13.19 -8.10
C SER A 22 1.42 -12.61 -7.68
N GLY A 23 0.75 -13.26 -6.72
CA GLY A 23 -0.53 -12.79 -6.18
C GLY A 23 -0.38 -11.44 -5.45
N ARG A 24 0.64 -11.30 -4.61
CA ARG A 24 0.92 -10.03 -3.92
C ARG A 24 1.29 -8.91 -4.88
N ARG A 25 2.01 -9.21 -5.98
CA ARG A 25 2.30 -8.25 -7.06
C ARG A 25 1.01 -7.78 -7.73
N LYS A 26 0.08 -8.70 -8.01
CA LYS A 26 -1.22 -8.35 -8.60
C LYS A 26 -2.01 -7.41 -7.68
N ILE A 27 -2.08 -7.73 -6.39
CA ILE A 27 -2.75 -6.88 -5.40
C ILE A 27 -2.07 -5.51 -5.32
N ALA A 28 -0.74 -5.45 -5.30
CA ALA A 28 0.01 -4.19 -5.26
C ALA A 28 -0.28 -3.31 -6.48
N ARG A 29 -0.39 -3.90 -7.68
CA ARG A 29 -0.81 -3.17 -8.89
C ARG A 29 -2.23 -2.63 -8.78
N GLN A 30 -3.17 -3.45 -8.29
CA GLN A 30 -4.56 -3.02 -8.07
C GLN A 30 -4.65 -1.85 -7.09
N ILE A 31 -3.86 -1.87 -6.01
CA ILE A 31 -3.77 -0.75 -5.07
C ILE A 31 -3.21 0.49 -5.77
N ALA A 32 -2.11 0.36 -6.52
CA ALA A 32 -1.52 1.48 -7.24
C ALA A 32 -2.52 2.10 -8.22
N ASP A 33 -3.22 1.29 -9.01
CA ASP A 33 -4.20 1.76 -9.98
C ASP A 33 -5.40 2.45 -9.31
N ALA A 34 -5.91 1.88 -8.21
CA ALA A 34 -6.97 2.50 -7.42
C ALA A 34 -6.52 3.83 -6.80
N ALA A 35 -5.30 3.89 -6.26
CA ALA A 35 -4.74 5.10 -5.67
C ALA A 35 -4.53 6.20 -6.72
N ARG A 36 -4.07 5.85 -7.92
CA ARG A 36 -3.92 6.80 -9.03
C ARG A 36 -5.26 7.33 -9.53
N ALA A 37 -6.31 6.50 -9.55
CA ALA A 37 -7.64 6.91 -9.96
C ALA A 37 -8.30 7.87 -8.96
N ASP A 38 -8.04 7.69 -7.66
CA ASP A 38 -8.55 8.54 -6.58
C ASP A 38 -7.69 9.81 -6.37
N ALA A 39 -6.43 9.79 -6.81
CA ALA A 39 -5.54 10.93 -6.68
C ALA A 39 -6.11 12.16 -7.45
N PRO A 40 -6.13 13.36 -6.83
CA PRO A 40 -6.64 14.55 -7.49
C PRO A 40 -5.81 14.91 -8.73
N TYR A 41 -6.39 14.77 -9.92
CA TYR A 41 -5.75 15.07 -11.21
C TYR A 41 -5.39 16.56 -11.44
N ARG A 42 -5.90 17.48 -10.61
CA ARG A 42 -5.90 18.94 -10.89
C ARG A 42 -4.53 19.63 -10.90
N THR A 43 -3.42 18.96 -10.64
CA THR A 43 -2.06 19.56 -10.73
C THR A 43 -1.05 18.70 -11.51
N GLY A 44 -1.44 17.56 -12.08
CA GLY A 44 -0.55 16.69 -12.86
C GLY A 44 0.56 15.96 -12.07
N ALA A 45 0.97 16.48 -10.91
CA ALA A 45 2.10 15.98 -10.11
C ALA A 45 1.74 14.91 -9.07
N TYR A 46 0.51 14.38 -9.08
CA TYR A 46 0.01 13.56 -7.97
C TYR A 46 -0.24 12.08 -8.28
N ALA A 47 -0.51 11.71 -9.54
CA ALA A 47 -0.78 10.32 -9.92
C ALA A 47 0.47 9.58 -10.44
N THR A 48 1.50 10.31 -10.87
CA THR A 48 2.68 9.73 -11.52
C THR A 48 3.69 9.13 -10.55
N GLY A 49 3.77 9.61 -9.30
CA GLY A 49 4.72 9.11 -8.31
C GLY A 49 4.37 7.77 -7.67
N ILE A 50 3.15 7.25 -7.87
CA ILE A 50 2.72 5.98 -7.29
C ILE A 50 3.27 4.82 -8.12
N GLU A 51 4.08 3.97 -7.49
CA GLU A 51 4.70 2.81 -8.13
C GLU A 51 4.64 1.54 -7.25
N VAL A 52 4.86 0.38 -7.88
CA VAL A 52 5.04 -0.89 -7.19
C VAL A 52 6.52 -1.24 -7.17
N LYS A 53 7.10 -1.30 -5.97
CA LYS A 53 8.50 -1.65 -5.76
C LYS A 53 8.63 -3.09 -5.25
N GLU A 54 9.61 -3.80 -5.81
CA GLU A 54 9.92 -5.16 -5.41
C GLU A 54 11.35 -5.24 -4.88
N SER A 55 11.51 -5.84 -3.71
CA SER A 55 12.80 -6.11 -3.09
C SER A 55 12.81 -7.52 -2.51
N GLY A 56 13.46 -8.45 -3.21
CA GLY A 56 13.46 -9.87 -2.86
C GLY A 56 12.05 -10.46 -2.80
N THR A 57 11.56 -10.73 -1.59
CA THR A 57 10.18 -11.22 -1.36
C THR A 57 9.22 -10.13 -0.91
N GLN A 58 9.70 -8.91 -0.71
CA GLN A 58 8.90 -7.77 -0.30
C GLN A 58 8.33 -7.07 -1.53
N ILE A 59 7.04 -6.75 -1.46
CA ILE A 59 6.31 -6.00 -2.49
C ILE A 59 5.69 -4.83 -1.77
N MET A 60 5.96 -3.63 -2.28
CA MET A 60 5.54 -2.37 -1.70
C MET A 60 4.83 -1.56 -2.76
N VAL A 61 3.83 -0.79 -2.35
CA VAL A 61 3.31 0.32 -3.15
C VAL A 61 3.84 1.57 -2.48
N VAL A 62 4.51 2.43 -3.25
CA VAL A 62 5.14 3.64 -2.74
C VAL A 62 4.69 4.84 -3.58
N ASP A 63 4.61 6.00 -2.95
CA ASP A 63 4.49 7.28 -3.64
C ASP A 63 5.85 7.99 -3.50
N ASN A 64 6.54 8.19 -4.63
CA ASN A 64 7.86 8.80 -4.68
C ASN A 64 7.81 10.30 -4.97
N ASP A 65 6.62 10.92 -5.03
CA ASP A 65 6.54 12.36 -5.19
C ASP A 65 7.03 13.07 -3.92
N ASP A 66 7.83 14.13 -4.06
CA ASP A 66 8.38 14.90 -2.93
C ASP A 66 7.28 15.43 -1.99
N THR A 67 6.07 15.60 -2.51
CA THR A 67 4.90 16.09 -1.77
C THR A 67 3.97 14.99 -1.26
N ALA A 68 4.32 13.70 -1.42
CA ALA A 68 3.48 12.55 -1.05
C ALA A 68 2.93 12.63 0.37
N ILE A 69 3.74 13.05 1.35
CA ILE A 69 3.31 13.18 2.74
C ILE A 69 2.16 14.20 2.90
N HIS A 70 2.18 15.29 2.15
CA HIS A 70 1.15 16.31 2.18
C HIS A 70 -0.13 15.87 1.47
N LYS A 71 -0.03 15.00 0.46
CA LYS A 71 -1.21 14.39 -0.18
C LYS A 71 -1.90 13.42 0.78
N GLU A 72 -1.11 12.59 1.46
CA GLU A 72 -1.63 11.55 2.33
C GLU A 72 -2.22 12.12 3.63
N TYR A 73 -1.58 13.14 4.21
CA TYR A 73 -1.95 13.65 5.54
C TYR A 73 -2.47 15.09 5.55
N GLY A 74 -2.47 15.77 4.42
CA GLY A 74 -2.87 17.17 4.32
C GLY A 74 -1.81 18.12 4.86
N THR A 75 -2.15 19.41 4.83
CA THR A 75 -1.38 20.49 5.45
C THR A 75 -2.30 21.31 6.36
N ASN A 76 -1.80 22.42 6.90
CA ASN A 76 -2.66 23.40 7.56
C ASN A 76 -3.66 24.08 6.62
N LYS A 77 -3.40 24.07 5.30
CA LYS A 77 -4.20 24.77 4.27
C LYS A 77 -4.96 23.82 3.34
N THR A 78 -4.59 22.54 3.29
CA THR A 78 -5.16 21.55 2.38
C THR A 78 -5.61 20.29 3.14
N PRO A 79 -6.77 19.71 2.78
CA PRO A 79 -7.22 18.46 3.39
C PRO A 79 -6.31 17.28 3.02
N ALA A 80 -6.37 16.23 3.85
CA ALA A 80 -5.76 14.94 3.53
C ALA A 80 -6.59 14.22 2.46
N HIS A 81 -5.97 13.87 1.34
CA HIS A 81 -6.61 13.02 0.32
C HIS A 81 -6.45 11.55 0.66
N ALA A 82 -5.30 11.16 1.24
CA ALA A 82 -5.03 9.81 1.70
C ALA A 82 -5.25 8.73 0.63
N SER A 83 -5.04 9.06 -0.65
CA SER A 83 -5.44 8.20 -1.77
C SER A 83 -4.73 6.84 -1.74
N LEU A 84 -3.43 6.80 -1.41
CA LEU A 84 -2.69 5.54 -1.30
C LEU A 84 -3.12 4.76 -0.06
N THR A 85 -3.26 5.43 1.09
CA THR A 85 -3.66 4.78 2.34
C THR A 85 -5.07 4.20 2.24
N ASN A 86 -6.02 4.95 1.67
CA ASN A 86 -7.40 4.53 1.45
C ASN A 86 -7.49 3.36 0.47
N ALA A 87 -6.77 3.44 -0.66
CA ALA A 87 -6.68 2.33 -1.60
C ALA A 87 -6.11 1.08 -0.92
N ALA A 88 -4.99 1.19 -0.20
CA ALA A 88 -4.36 0.05 0.46
C ALA A 88 -5.27 -0.61 1.52
N MET A 89 -6.03 0.19 2.28
CA MET A 89 -7.01 -0.31 3.25
C MET A 89 -8.12 -1.15 2.61
N GLY A 90 -8.47 -0.91 1.34
CA GLY A 90 -9.48 -1.70 0.62
C GLY A 90 -9.03 -3.14 0.32
N TYR A 91 -7.72 -3.38 0.25
CA TYR A 91 -7.16 -4.68 -0.15
C TYR A 91 -6.50 -5.45 1.01
N GLY A 92 -6.44 -4.88 2.21
CA GLY A 92 -5.77 -5.53 3.33
C GLY A 92 -5.89 -4.82 4.67
N LYS A 93 -5.23 -5.40 5.67
CA LYS A 93 -5.18 -4.82 7.02
C LYS A 93 -4.17 -3.66 7.03
N TYR A 94 -4.59 -2.54 7.61
CA TYR A 94 -3.74 -1.37 7.82
C TYR A 94 -3.46 -1.16 9.30
N SER A 95 -2.20 -0.92 9.64
CA SER A 95 -1.74 -0.68 11.02
C SER A 95 -0.92 0.62 11.16
N GLY A 96 -0.95 1.49 10.15
CA GLY A 96 -0.20 2.74 10.13
C GLY A 96 -0.97 3.92 10.72
N MET A 97 -0.41 5.11 10.54
CA MET A 97 -1.00 6.36 10.98
C MET A 97 -2.25 6.70 10.15
N ARG A 98 -3.42 6.80 10.81
CA ARG A 98 -4.64 7.18 10.10
C ARG A 98 -4.61 8.67 9.73
N PRO A 99 -4.95 9.02 8.47
CA PRO A 99 -5.10 10.41 8.04
C PRO A 99 -6.08 11.16 8.93
N ARG A 100 -5.79 12.44 9.22
CA ARG A 100 -6.75 13.28 9.95
C ARG A 100 -7.97 13.44 9.06
N LYS A 101 -9.13 12.90 9.49
CA LYS A 101 -10.41 13.31 8.89
C LYS A 101 -10.49 14.82 9.07
N GLY A 102 -10.47 15.56 7.95
CA GLY A 102 -10.79 16.99 7.99
C GLY A 102 -12.09 17.15 8.76
N LYS A 103 -12.12 18.08 9.72
CA LYS A 103 -13.36 18.41 10.44
C LYS A 103 -14.39 18.81 9.38
N GLY A 104 -15.23 17.86 8.98
CA GLY A 104 -16.47 18.16 8.28
C GLY A 104 -17.21 19.15 9.15
N ARG A 105 -17.41 20.37 8.64
CA ARG A 105 -18.39 21.29 9.18
C ARG A 105 -19.70 20.53 9.27
N ARG A 106 -20.20 20.37 10.51
CA ARG A 106 -21.62 20.20 10.74
C ARG A 106 -22.34 21.47 10.29
#